data_AF-A0A811N074-F1
#
_entry.id   AF-A0A811N074-F1
#
_cell.length_a   1.000
_cell.length_b   1.000
_cell.length_c   1.000
_cell.angle_alpha   90.00
_cell.angle_beta   90.00
_cell.angle_gamma   90.00
#
_symmetry.space_group_name_H-M   'P 1'
#
loop_
_entity.id
_entity.type
_entity.pdbx_description
1 polymer ?
#
loop_
_entity_poly.entity_id
_entity_poly.type
_entity_poly.pdbx_seq_one_letter_code
_entity_poly.pdbx_strand_id
1 'polypeptide(L)'
;MVAAPDTASLPCNAYELRDAIYQHHGITIALESISYYGPGFFLRLPTPAAKTHLLTNCFISINNNNFVFMPWKPQNGATSVPLQDLLRSNPLNLHLAKDTPTNEPYERLIIYISGMPPHLCSNSVLYRLFDRLCTINEINFISATLQYEITVHGQLSALPLQAHIGLRNAPATNDIIDIWPLKYEILTEQMQGRDTPPEEHISYSRRLSARYVRPP
;
A
#
# COMPACT_ATOMS: atom_id res chain seq x y z
N MET A 1 16.21 12.73 4.17
CA MET A 1 16.38 11.34 4.63
C MET A 1 15.24 11.04 5.57
N VAL A 2 14.23 10.31 5.11
CA VAL A 2 13.23 9.71 5.99
C VAL A 2 13.57 8.24 6.00
N ALA A 3 14.02 7.75 7.15
CA ALA A 3 14.27 6.33 7.33
C ALA A 3 13.00 5.56 6.97
N ALA A 4 13.16 4.47 6.22
CA ALA A 4 12.09 3.49 6.12
C ALA A 4 11.71 3.12 7.57
N PRO A 5 10.42 3.14 7.95
CA PRO A 5 10.06 2.65 9.27
C PRO A 5 10.50 1.19 9.30
N ASP A 6 11.41 0.90 10.22
CA ASP A 6 11.73 -0.45 10.65
C ASP A 6 10.40 -1.19 10.82
N THR A 7 10.35 -2.45 10.39
CA THR A 7 9.33 -3.41 10.81
C THR A 7 9.47 -3.60 12.32
N ALA A 8 9.12 -2.58 13.10
CA ALA A 8 8.91 -2.68 14.52
C ALA A 8 7.85 -3.77 14.69
N SER A 9 8.20 -4.83 15.43
CA SER A 9 7.23 -5.82 15.89
C SER A 9 6.04 -5.04 16.45
N LEU A 10 4.89 -5.17 15.81
CA LEU A 10 3.70 -4.45 16.20
C LEU A 10 3.44 -4.69 17.70
N PRO A 11 3.08 -3.65 18.47
CA PRO A 11 2.90 -3.78 19.91
C PRO A 11 1.76 -4.74 20.29
N CYS A 12 0.90 -5.10 19.34
CA CYS A 12 -0.01 -6.24 19.43
C CYS A 12 -0.25 -6.85 18.04
N ASN A 13 -0.66 -8.11 17.99
CA ASN A 13 -1.14 -8.76 16.77
C ASN A 13 -2.69 -8.67 16.64
N ALA A 14 -3.23 -9.13 15.50
CA ALA A 14 -4.67 -9.05 15.23
C ALA A 14 -5.53 -9.91 16.18
N TYR A 15 -5.00 -11.04 16.67
CA TYR A 15 -5.71 -11.90 17.63
C TYR A 15 -5.83 -11.21 18.99
N GLU A 16 -4.74 -10.64 19.49
CA GLU A 16 -4.72 -9.89 20.75
C GLU A 16 -5.68 -8.69 20.69
N LEU A 17 -5.69 -7.97 19.56
CA LEU A 17 -6.63 -6.86 19.36
C LEU A 17 -8.09 -7.33 19.36
N ARG A 18 -8.40 -8.43 18.66
CA ARG A 18 -9.75 -9.00 18.66
C ARG A 18 -10.21 -9.38 20.07
N ASP A 19 -9.35 -10.11 20.78
CA ASP A 19 -9.68 -10.64 22.10
C ASP A 19 -9.84 -9.49 23.12
N ALA A 20 -8.99 -8.47 23.04
CA ALA A 20 -9.14 -7.27 23.85
C ALA A 20 -10.45 -6.53 23.55
N ILE A 21 -10.82 -6.34 22.27
CA ILE A 21 -12.09 -5.67 21.90
C ILE A 21 -13.28 -6.44 22.46
N TYR A 22 -13.25 -7.77 22.39
CA TYR A 22 -14.29 -8.59 22.99
C TYR A 22 -14.35 -8.45 24.51
N GLN A 23 -13.22 -8.53 25.20
CA GLN A 23 -13.15 -8.46 26.67
C GLN A 23 -13.56 -7.09 27.22
N HIS A 24 -13.14 -5.99 26.58
CA HIS A 24 -13.37 -4.64 27.07
C HIS A 24 -14.71 -4.04 26.61
N HIS A 25 -15.20 -4.43 25.42
CA HIS A 25 -16.38 -3.82 24.82
C HIS A 25 -17.52 -4.80 24.53
N GLY A 26 -17.30 -6.10 24.70
CA GLY A 26 -18.30 -7.13 24.37
C GLY A 26 -18.63 -7.22 22.87
N ILE A 27 -17.75 -6.68 22.01
CA ILE A 27 -17.97 -6.66 20.56
C ILE A 27 -17.20 -7.81 19.92
N THR A 28 -17.93 -8.71 19.27
CA THR A 28 -17.35 -9.78 18.46
C THR A 28 -16.98 -9.26 17.08
N ILE A 29 -15.71 -9.35 16.72
CA ILE A 29 -15.18 -8.98 15.39
C ILE A 29 -14.52 -10.22 14.81
N ALA A 30 -14.80 -10.52 13.54
CA ALA A 30 -14.16 -11.60 12.82
C ALA A 30 -12.70 -11.23 12.49
N LEU A 31 -11.77 -12.17 12.52
CA LEU A 31 -10.34 -11.87 12.35
C LEU A 31 -10.04 -11.27 10.98
N GLU A 32 -10.74 -11.72 9.94
CA GLU A 32 -10.68 -11.20 8.57
C GLU A 32 -11.14 -9.75 8.44
N SER A 33 -11.79 -9.21 9.47
CA SER A 33 -12.20 -7.80 9.55
C SER A 33 -11.18 -6.91 10.24
N ILE A 34 -10.03 -7.48 10.64
CA ILE A 34 -8.90 -6.77 11.22
C ILE A 34 -7.75 -6.84 10.24
N SER A 35 -7.42 -5.71 9.65
CA SER A 35 -6.36 -5.62 8.65
C SER A 35 -5.26 -4.68 9.10
N TYR A 36 -4.01 -5.06 8.92
CA TYR A 36 -2.89 -4.15 9.14
C TYR A 36 -2.89 -3.04 8.08
N TYR A 37 -2.71 -1.78 8.52
CA TYR A 37 -2.66 -0.63 7.62
C TYR A 37 -1.81 0.50 8.21
N GLY A 38 -0.77 0.89 7.49
CA GLY A 38 0.15 1.95 7.94
C GLY A 38 0.83 1.54 9.25
N PRO A 39 0.76 2.36 10.32
CA PRO A 39 1.32 2.02 11.63
C PRO A 39 0.31 1.33 12.58
N GLY A 40 -0.88 0.93 12.10
CA GLY A 40 -1.95 0.42 12.97
C GLY A 40 -2.88 -0.57 12.29
N PHE A 41 -4.12 -0.67 12.80
CA PHE A 41 -5.13 -1.59 12.31
C PHE A 41 -6.32 -0.85 11.72
N PHE A 42 -6.79 -1.35 10.59
CA PHE A 42 -8.08 -1.01 10.02
C PHE A 42 -9.11 -2.05 10.48
N LEU A 43 -10.19 -1.57 11.09
CA LEU A 43 -11.26 -2.41 11.63
C LEU A 43 -12.53 -2.24 10.80
N ARG A 44 -13.00 -3.34 10.19
CA ARG A 44 -14.33 -3.41 9.61
C ARG A 44 -15.32 -3.90 10.68
N LEU A 45 -16.08 -2.96 11.23
CA LEU A 45 -17.03 -3.27 12.30
C LEU A 45 -18.34 -3.84 11.74
N PRO A 46 -18.96 -4.81 12.42
CA PRO A 46 -20.14 -5.51 11.91
C PRO A 46 -21.40 -4.62 11.90
N THR A 47 -21.48 -3.62 12.78
CA THR A 47 -22.64 -2.73 12.90
C THR A 47 -22.24 -1.26 13.13
N PRO A 48 -23.09 -0.30 12.72
CA PRO A 48 -22.91 1.10 13.07
C PRO A 48 -22.90 1.34 14.59
N ALA A 49 -23.67 0.57 15.35
CA ALA A 49 -23.70 0.66 16.81
C ALA A 49 -22.35 0.29 17.44
N ALA A 50 -21.71 -0.78 16.97
CA ALA A 50 -20.36 -1.16 17.40
C ALA A 50 -19.34 -0.04 17.09
N LYS A 51 -19.45 0.59 15.91
CA LYS A 51 -18.64 1.75 15.54
C LYS A 51 -18.82 2.90 16.53
N THR A 52 -20.06 3.31 16.79
CA THR A 52 -20.33 4.40 17.74
C THR A 52 -19.81 4.06 19.13
N HIS A 53 -19.99 2.83 19.60
CA HIS A 53 -19.51 2.39 20.90
C HIS A 53 -17.98 2.47 21.02
N LEU A 54 -17.22 1.94 20.07
CA LEU A 54 -15.76 1.99 20.10
C LEU A 54 -15.23 3.43 19.98
N LEU A 55 -15.84 4.24 19.11
CA LEU A 55 -15.45 5.64 18.94
C LEU A 55 -15.81 6.52 20.16
N THR A 56 -16.79 6.11 20.98
CA THR A 56 -17.15 6.84 22.22
C THR A 56 -16.19 6.52 23.35
N ASN A 57 -15.73 5.26 23.45
CA ASN A 57 -14.79 4.84 24.49
C ASN A 57 -13.32 5.16 24.13
N CYS A 58 -13.05 5.58 22.89
CA CYS A 58 -11.83 6.20 22.37
C CYS A 58 -10.52 5.41 22.46
N PHE A 59 -10.33 4.47 23.39
CA PHE A 59 -9.09 3.71 23.51
C PHE A 59 -9.29 2.32 24.11
N ILE A 60 -8.28 1.47 23.91
CA ILE A 60 -8.18 0.13 24.49
C ILE A 60 -6.73 -0.12 24.93
N SER A 61 -6.54 -0.80 26.05
CA SER A 61 -5.22 -1.13 26.60
C SER A 61 -4.89 -2.59 26.33
N ILE A 62 -3.75 -2.88 25.70
CA ILE A 62 -3.28 -4.24 25.38
C ILE A 62 -1.78 -4.30 25.73
N ASN A 63 -1.38 -5.25 26.57
CA ASN A 63 0.03 -5.48 26.95
C ASN A 63 0.77 -4.18 27.35
N ASN A 64 0.16 -3.36 28.22
CA ASN A 64 0.63 -2.04 28.67
C ASN A 64 0.73 -0.94 27.59
N ASN A 65 0.27 -1.20 26.37
CA ASN A 65 0.15 -0.21 25.31
C ASN A 65 -1.30 0.28 25.18
N ASN A 66 -1.48 1.58 24.97
CA ASN A 66 -2.79 2.18 24.72
C ASN A 66 -2.98 2.41 23.23
N PHE A 67 -4.05 1.85 22.68
CA PHE A 67 -4.47 2.01 21.30
C PHE A 67 -5.68 2.92 21.24
N VAL A 68 -5.68 3.88 20.32
CA VAL A 68 -6.78 4.84 20.17
C VAL A 68 -7.66 4.42 19.00
N PHE A 69 -8.97 4.36 19.23
CA PHE A 69 -9.94 4.20 18.15
C PHE A 69 -10.17 5.54 17.47
N MET A 70 -9.85 5.61 16.18
CA MET A 70 -10.09 6.79 15.36
C MET A 70 -11.06 6.46 14.23
N PRO A 71 -11.99 7.37 13.88
CA PRO A 71 -12.83 7.17 12.73
C PRO A 71 -11.97 7.20 11.46
N TRP A 72 -12.15 6.21 10.59
CA TRP A 72 -11.55 6.23 9.26
C TRP A 72 -12.06 7.43 8.45
N LYS A 73 -11.15 8.25 7.94
CA LYS A 73 -11.46 9.23 6.90
C LYS A 73 -10.78 8.78 5.60
N PRO A 74 -11.37 9.06 4.43
CA PRO A 74 -10.76 8.71 3.15
C PRO A 74 -9.31 9.20 3.05
N GLN A 75 -9.01 10.41 3.57
CA GLN A 75 -7.70 11.07 3.56
C GLN A 75 -6.63 10.41 4.44
N ASN A 76 -6.97 9.40 5.26
CA ASN A 76 -5.99 8.78 6.16
C ASN A 76 -4.81 8.22 5.36
N GLY A 77 -3.59 8.61 5.75
CA GLY A 77 -2.35 8.20 5.08
C GLY A 77 -2.06 8.91 3.74
N ALA A 78 -2.91 9.85 3.32
CA ALA A 78 -2.71 10.62 2.10
C ALA A 78 -1.90 11.90 2.36
N THR A 79 -1.20 12.35 1.34
CA THR A 79 -0.73 13.73 1.23
C THR A 79 -1.73 14.51 0.40
N SER A 80 -2.42 15.49 1.01
CA SER A 80 -3.35 16.36 0.31
C SER A 80 -2.60 17.56 -0.29
N VAL A 81 -2.74 17.75 -1.60
CA VAL A 81 -2.10 18.86 -2.33
C VAL A 81 -3.11 19.58 -3.22
N PRO A 82 -3.04 20.92 -3.36
CA PRO A 82 -3.83 21.63 -4.36
C PRO A 82 -3.48 21.13 -5.77
N LEU A 83 -4.49 20.87 -6.60
CA LEU A 83 -4.29 20.41 -7.99
C LEU A 83 -3.38 21.38 -8.77
N GLN A 84 -3.53 22.68 -8.53
CA GLN A 84 -2.79 23.74 -9.20
C GLN A 84 -1.27 23.62 -8.98
N ASP A 85 -0.86 23.24 -7.76
CA ASP A 85 0.55 23.10 -7.41
C ASP A 85 1.15 21.86 -8.08
N LEU A 86 0.36 20.79 -8.15
CA LEU A 86 0.76 19.55 -8.81
C LEU A 86 0.95 19.74 -10.32
N LEU A 87 -0.02 20.38 -11.00
CA LEU A 87 0.05 20.68 -12.44
C LEU A 87 1.26 21.55 -12.82
N ARG A 88 1.74 22.39 -11.89
CA ARG A 88 2.92 23.23 -12.08
C ARG A 88 4.24 22.49 -11.84
N SER A 89 4.22 21.41 -11.06
CA SER A 89 5.44 20.75 -10.55
C SER A 89 6.01 19.66 -11.47
N ASN A 90 5.17 18.98 -12.25
CA ASN A 90 5.47 18.09 -13.38
C ASN A 90 4.14 17.40 -13.72
N PRO A 91 3.86 17.02 -14.99
CA PRO A 91 2.62 16.33 -15.29
C PRO A 91 2.57 14.99 -14.54
N LEU A 92 1.52 14.82 -13.73
CA LEU A 92 0.97 13.51 -13.39
C LEU A 92 0.97 12.66 -14.65
N ASN A 93 1.52 11.45 -14.58
CA ASN A 93 1.70 10.49 -15.68
C ASN A 93 3.06 10.51 -16.41
N LEU A 94 4.18 10.54 -15.68
CA LEU A 94 5.47 10.18 -16.30
C LEU A 94 5.57 8.69 -16.72
N HIS A 95 4.60 7.85 -16.33
CA HIS A 95 4.53 6.45 -16.76
C HIS A 95 4.02 6.27 -18.20
N LEU A 96 3.41 7.32 -18.80
CA LEU A 96 3.02 7.31 -20.21
C LEU A 96 4.19 7.64 -21.15
N ALA A 97 5.35 8.02 -20.61
CA ALA A 97 6.53 8.34 -21.39
C ALA A 97 7.56 7.23 -21.28
N LYS A 98 7.38 6.17 -22.07
CA LYS A 98 8.45 5.51 -22.84
C LYS A 98 7.91 4.32 -23.63
N ASP A 99 7.46 4.59 -24.85
CA ASP A 99 7.62 3.67 -25.99
C ASP A 99 9.12 3.52 -26.33
N THR A 100 9.98 3.25 -25.35
CA THR A 100 11.32 2.75 -25.69
C THR A 100 11.15 1.26 -25.89
N PRO A 101 11.25 0.74 -27.12
CA PRO A 101 11.34 -0.69 -27.34
C PRO A 101 12.57 -1.20 -26.61
N THR A 102 12.33 -1.75 -25.42
CA THR A 102 13.31 -2.53 -24.69
C THR A 102 13.34 -3.91 -25.34
N ASN A 103 14.51 -4.34 -25.81
CA ASN A 103 14.78 -5.72 -26.25
C ASN A 103 14.69 -6.75 -25.09
N GLU A 104 14.12 -6.35 -23.96
CA GLU A 104 13.94 -7.22 -22.81
C GLU A 104 12.83 -8.23 -23.12
N PRO A 105 13.04 -9.53 -22.85
CA PRO A 105 11.98 -10.51 -23.03
C PRO A 105 10.81 -10.19 -22.10
N TYR A 106 9.60 -10.48 -22.56
CA TYR A 106 8.47 -10.57 -21.65
C TYR A 106 8.66 -11.81 -20.77
N GLU A 107 8.47 -11.64 -19.47
CA GLU A 107 8.59 -12.70 -18.49
C GLU A 107 7.40 -12.68 -17.52
N ARG A 108 7.21 -13.79 -16.80
CA ARG A 108 6.25 -13.86 -15.70
C ARG A 108 6.87 -13.17 -14.47
N LEU A 109 6.13 -12.21 -13.91
CA LEU A 109 6.52 -11.44 -12.75
C LEU A 109 5.44 -11.57 -11.67
N ILE A 110 5.87 -11.62 -10.41
CA ILE A 110 4.99 -11.52 -9.25
C ILE A 110 5.21 -10.16 -8.61
N ILE A 111 4.13 -9.42 -8.39
CA ILE A 111 4.19 -8.08 -7.80
C ILE A 111 3.37 -8.07 -6.51
N TYR A 112 4.03 -7.74 -5.41
CA TYR A 112 3.38 -7.41 -4.15
C TYR A 112 3.14 -5.91 -4.05
N ILE A 113 1.90 -5.53 -3.78
CA ILE A 113 1.47 -4.13 -3.76
C ILE A 113 0.86 -3.82 -2.39
N SER A 114 1.49 -2.91 -1.67
CA SER A 114 1.01 -2.42 -0.36
C SER A 114 0.90 -0.89 -0.33
N GLY A 115 0.23 -0.37 0.70
CA GLY A 115 0.01 1.07 0.90
C GLY A 115 -1.28 1.61 0.27
N MET A 116 -2.00 0.79 -0.51
CA MET A 116 -3.30 1.16 -1.06
C MET A 116 -4.33 1.34 0.08
N PRO A 117 -5.06 2.47 0.13
CA PRO A 117 -6.01 2.69 1.20
C PRO A 117 -7.21 1.73 1.09
N PRO A 118 -7.79 1.25 2.21
CA PRO A 118 -8.82 0.20 2.21
C PRO A 118 -10.03 0.47 1.32
N HIS A 119 -10.41 1.74 1.14
CA HIS A 119 -11.54 2.12 0.29
C HIS A 119 -11.23 2.12 -1.22
N LEU A 120 -9.96 2.00 -1.61
CA LEU A 120 -9.51 1.90 -2.99
C LEU A 120 -9.00 0.49 -3.36
N CYS A 121 -8.93 -0.43 -2.39
CA CYS A 121 -8.62 -1.84 -2.63
C CYS A 121 -9.69 -2.50 -3.52
N SER A 122 -9.52 -2.37 -4.84
CA SER A 122 -10.31 -3.07 -5.85
C SER A 122 -9.46 -3.50 -7.03
N ASN A 123 -9.85 -4.60 -7.69
CA ASN A 123 -9.18 -5.07 -8.90
C ASN A 123 -9.25 -4.03 -10.03
N SER A 124 -10.31 -3.22 -10.09
CA SER A 124 -10.44 -2.17 -11.11
C SER A 124 -9.35 -1.11 -11.03
N VAL A 125 -8.84 -0.83 -9.83
CA VAL A 125 -7.73 0.11 -9.61
C VAL A 125 -6.43 -0.52 -10.11
N LEU A 126 -6.21 -1.81 -9.85
CA LEU A 126 -5.04 -2.54 -10.35
C LEU A 126 -4.98 -2.56 -11.87
N TYR A 127 -6.08 -2.88 -12.54
CA TYR A 127 -6.12 -2.87 -14.01
C TYR A 127 -5.79 -1.49 -14.59
N ARG A 128 -6.21 -0.39 -13.95
CA ARG A 128 -5.83 0.97 -14.39
C ARG A 128 -4.37 1.29 -14.11
N LEU A 129 -3.85 0.83 -12.97
CA LEU A 129 -2.49 1.09 -12.51
C LEU A 129 -1.44 0.44 -13.42
N PHE A 130 -1.76 -0.74 -13.95
CA PHE A 130 -0.90 -1.50 -14.85
C PHE A 130 -1.36 -1.45 -16.32
N ASP A 131 -2.32 -0.59 -16.64
CA ASP A 131 -2.80 -0.43 -18.02
C ASP A 131 -1.60 -0.06 -18.92
N ARG A 132 -1.46 -0.79 -20.03
CA ARG A 132 -0.36 -0.67 -21.01
C ARG A 132 1.04 -0.96 -20.49
N LEU A 133 1.22 -1.33 -19.22
CA LEU A 133 2.53 -1.70 -18.66
C LEU A 133 2.78 -3.21 -18.71
N CYS A 134 1.75 -4.00 -18.41
CA CYS A 134 1.83 -5.46 -18.42
C CYS A 134 0.43 -6.08 -18.56
N THR A 135 0.37 -7.37 -18.82
CA THR A 135 -0.88 -8.15 -18.78
C THR A 135 -1.04 -8.77 -17.39
N ILE A 136 -2.13 -8.50 -16.68
CA ILE A 136 -2.42 -9.13 -15.38
C ILE A 136 -3.06 -10.50 -15.64
N ASN A 137 -2.47 -11.56 -15.07
CA ASN A 137 -2.95 -12.94 -15.19
C ASN A 137 -3.78 -13.37 -13.98
N GLU A 138 -3.27 -13.11 -12.78
CA GLU A 138 -3.88 -13.55 -11.52
C GLU A 138 -3.81 -12.42 -10.50
N ILE A 139 -4.85 -12.31 -9.67
CA ILE A 139 -4.93 -11.34 -8.59
C ILE A 139 -5.36 -12.07 -7.32
N ASN A 140 -4.52 -11.99 -6.30
CA ASN A 140 -4.80 -12.44 -4.96
C ASN A 140 -4.79 -11.25 -3.99
N PHE A 141 -5.78 -11.17 -3.11
CA PHE A 141 -5.89 -10.10 -2.12
C PHE A 141 -5.74 -10.67 -0.71
N ILE A 142 -4.74 -10.17 0.01
CA ILE A 142 -4.42 -10.56 1.37
C ILE A 142 -5.11 -9.59 2.32
N SER A 143 -6.30 -9.95 2.78
CA SER A 143 -7.13 -9.09 3.64
C SER A 143 -6.45 -8.74 4.97
N ALA A 144 -5.62 -9.63 5.51
CA ALA A 144 -4.92 -9.41 6.78
C ALA A 144 -3.94 -8.22 6.73
N THR A 145 -3.41 -7.86 5.56
CA THR A 145 -2.41 -6.79 5.38
C THR A 145 -2.80 -5.75 4.35
N LEU A 146 -4.01 -5.84 3.78
CA LEU A 146 -4.48 -5.01 2.66
C LEU A 146 -3.50 -4.98 1.48
N GLN A 147 -2.82 -6.11 1.25
CA GLN A 147 -1.81 -6.27 0.20
C GLN A 147 -2.41 -7.04 -0.98
N TYR A 148 -2.00 -6.67 -2.19
CA TYR A 148 -2.24 -7.48 -3.37
C TYR A 148 -0.98 -8.26 -3.74
N GLU A 149 -1.17 -9.51 -4.14
CA GLU A 149 -0.20 -10.28 -4.89
C GLU A 149 -0.79 -10.46 -6.28
N ILE A 150 -0.10 -9.96 -7.30
CA ILE A 150 -0.52 -10.13 -8.69
C ILE A 150 0.54 -10.88 -9.48
N THR A 151 0.10 -11.82 -10.30
CA THR A 151 0.94 -12.37 -11.37
C THR A 151 0.69 -11.56 -12.63
N VAL A 152 1.76 -11.10 -13.26
CA VAL A 152 1.70 -10.37 -14.52
C VAL A 152 2.68 -10.95 -15.55
N HIS A 153 2.41 -10.69 -16.82
CA HIS A 153 3.33 -10.93 -17.93
C HIS A 153 3.74 -9.58 -18.52
N GLY A 154 5.04 -9.27 -18.48
CA GLY A 154 5.54 -7.94 -18.84
C GLY A 154 7.07 -7.86 -18.86
N GLN A 155 7.57 -6.66 -19.13
CA GLN A 155 9.01 -6.36 -19.04
C GLN A 155 9.31 -5.70 -17.69
N LEU A 156 10.32 -6.18 -16.97
CA LEU A 156 10.69 -5.63 -15.66
C LEU A 156 11.06 -4.14 -15.75
N SER A 157 11.68 -3.71 -16.85
CA SER A 157 12.03 -2.31 -17.08
C SER A 157 10.83 -1.37 -17.30
N ALA A 158 9.68 -1.91 -17.74
CA ALA A 158 8.46 -1.13 -17.96
C ALA A 158 7.71 -0.84 -16.66
N LEU A 159 7.91 -1.66 -15.61
CA LEU A 159 7.25 -1.50 -14.33
C LEU A 159 7.90 -0.37 -13.51
N PRO A 160 7.11 0.59 -13.00
CA PRO A 160 7.66 1.66 -12.19
C PRO A 160 8.08 1.10 -10.81
N LEU A 161 9.22 1.55 -10.30
CA LEU A 161 9.70 1.18 -8.96
C LEU A 161 8.87 1.81 -7.83
N GLN A 162 8.19 2.91 -8.14
CA GLN A 162 7.33 3.65 -7.22
C GLN A 162 6.09 4.10 -7.98
N ALA A 163 4.95 3.99 -7.34
CA ALA A 163 3.69 4.48 -7.88
C ALA A 163 2.91 5.21 -6.79
N HIS A 164 1.93 5.98 -7.22
CA HIS A 164 1.04 6.70 -6.33
C HIS A 164 -0.39 6.57 -6.86
N ILE A 165 -1.36 6.53 -5.96
CA ILE A 165 -2.76 6.71 -6.33
C ILE A 165 -3.16 8.10 -5.90
N GLY A 166 -3.62 8.90 -6.85
CA GLY A 166 -4.23 10.20 -6.60
C GLY A 166 -5.74 10.11 -6.73
N LEU A 167 -6.48 10.57 -5.72
CA LEU A 167 -7.92 10.80 -5.81
C LEU A 167 -8.17 12.31 -5.84
N ARG A 168 -8.74 12.81 -6.94
CA ARG A 168 -9.17 14.21 -7.03
C ARG A 168 -10.48 14.37 -6.26
N ASN A 169 -10.44 15.18 -5.23
CA ASN A 169 -11.62 15.75 -4.60
C ASN A 169 -11.86 17.12 -5.23
N ALA A 170 -13.05 17.32 -5.81
CA ALA A 170 -13.46 18.59 -6.39
C ALA A 170 -14.48 19.30 -5.47
N PRO A 171 -14.08 19.84 -4.30
CA PRO A 171 -14.96 20.71 -3.54
C PRO A 171 -15.15 22.03 -4.29
N ALA A 172 -16.26 22.73 -4.02
CA ALA A 172 -16.74 23.88 -4.79
C ALA A 172 -15.77 25.06 -4.95
N THR A 173 -14.70 25.12 -4.14
CA THR A 173 -13.81 26.30 -4.06
C THR A 173 -12.35 26.01 -4.39
N ASN A 174 -11.86 24.77 -4.25
CA ASN A 174 -10.46 24.47 -4.55
C ASN A 174 -10.25 22.98 -4.82
N ASP A 175 -9.81 22.63 -6.02
CA ASP A 175 -9.48 21.24 -6.37
C ASP A 175 -8.30 20.74 -5.52
N ILE A 176 -8.53 19.68 -4.76
CA ILE A 176 -7.52 19.01 -3.93
C ILE A 176 -7.33 17.60 -4.46
N ILE A 177 -6.08 17.14 -4.53
CA ILE A 177 -5.77 15.74 -4.76
C ILE A 177 -5.21 15.14 -3.48
N ASP A 178 -5.81 14.05 -3.03
CA ASP A 178 -5.25 13.18 -2.00
C ASP A 178 -4.38 12.11 -2.67
N ILE A 179 -3.12 12.00 -2.24
CA ILE A 179 -2.14 11.11 -2.86
C ILE A 179 -1.66 10.08 -1.84
N TRP A 180 -1.82 8.79 -2.15
CA TRP A 180 -1.25 7.68 -1.39
C TRP A 180 -0.04 7.10 -2.11
N PRO A 181 1.12 6.98 -1.47
CA PRO A 181 2.25 6.26 -2.02
C PRO A 181 1.96 4.75 -2.01
N LEU A 182 2.24 4.09 -3.12
CA LEU A 182 2.24 2.64 -3.21
C LEU A 182 3.67 2.11 -3.08
N LYS A 183 3.79 0.95 -2.41
CA LYS A 183 5.04 0.20 -2.35
C LYS A 183 4.90 -1.06 -3.18
N TYR A 184 5.86 -1.27 -4.08
CA TYR A 184 5.96 -2.47 -4.88
C TYR A 184 7.18 -3.30 -4.48
N GLU A 185 6.99 -4.60 -4.44
CA GLU A 185 8.06 -5.59 -4.45
C GLU A 185 7.81 -6.50 -5.65
N ILE A 186 8.79 -6.60 -6.54
CA ILE A 186 8.67 -7.31 -7.82
C ILE A 186 9.66 -8.48 -7.78
N LEU A 187 9.14 -9.70 -7.98
CA LEU A 187 9.91 -10.93 -8.04
C LEU A 187 9.83 -11.52 -9.45
N THR A 188 10.96 -12.01 -9.95
CA THR A 188 11.02 -12.84 -11.16
C THR A 188 10.96 -14.32 -10.78
N GLU A 189 10.55 -15.21 -11.70
CA GLU A 189 10.52 -16.67 -11.44
C GLU A 189 11.87 -17.22 -10.94
N GLN A 190 12.99 -16.66 -11.42
CA GLN A 190 14.34 -17.07 -10.98
C GLN A 190 14.62 -16.75 -9.51
N MET A 191 13.97 -15.72 -8.95
CA MET A 191 14.12 -15.33 -7.55
C MET A 191 13.24 -16.18 -6.62
N GLN A 192 12.16 -16.77 -7.12
CA GLN A 192 11.26 -17.62 -6.34
C GLN A 192 11.81 -19.04 -6.13
N GLY A 193 12.67 -19.52 -7.03
CA GLY A 193 13.23 -20.89 -7.00
C GLY A 193 14.52 -21.09 -6.20
N ARG A 194 15.07 -20.05 -5.55
CA ARG A 194 16.19 -20.20 -4.62
C ARG A 194 15.66 -20.14 -3.19
N ASP A 195 15.79 -21.23 -2.45
CA ASP A 195 15.77 -21.25 -0.98
C ASP A 195 16.80 -20.23 -0.47
N THR A 196 16.37 -18.98 -0.31
CA THR A 196 17.17 -17.92 0.27
C THR A 196 16.80 -17.87 1.74
N PRO A 197 17.75 -18.05 2.68
CA PRO A 197 17.47 -17.94 4.10
C PRO A 197 16.84 -16.58 4.40
N PRO A 198 15.99 -16.46 5.43
CA PRO A 198 15.23 -15.24 5.73
C PRO A 198 16.11 -13.99 6.01
N GLU A 199 17.42 -14.16 6.18
CA GLU A 199 18.38 -13.07 6.36
C GLU A 199 18.90 -12.47 5.02
N GLU A 200 18.59 -13.08 3.87
CA GLU A 200 18.97 -12.61 2.53
C GLU A 200 17.78 -12.14 1.67
N HIS A 201 16.68 -11.70 2.29
CA HIS A 201 15.77 -10.73 1.65
C HIS A 201 16.46 -9.36 1.53
N ILE A 202 17.64 -9.34 0.92
CA ILE A 202 18.20 -8.14 0.32
C ILE A 202 17.24 -7.83 -0.81
N SER A 203 16.29 -6.95 -0.50
CA SER A 203 15.68 -6.06 -1.45
C SER A 203 16.72 -5.78 -2.54
N TYR A 204 16.52 -6.36 -3.73
CA TYR A 204 17.12 -5.85 -4.96
C TYR A 204 16.44 -4.50 -5.23
N SER A 205 16.67 -3.57 -4.29
CA SER A 205 16.76 -2.17 -4.57
C SER A 205 17.69 -2.08 -5.77
N ARG A 206 17.16 -1.68 -6.91
CA ARG A 206 17.96 -0.98 -7.91
C ARG A 206 18.57 0.21 -7.18
N ARG A 207 19.70 0.02 -6.51
CA ARG A 207 20.55 1.10 -6.06
C ARG A 207 20.95 1.82 -7.33
N LEU A 208 20.54 3.08 -7.43
CA LEU A 208 21.08 4.03 -8.39
C LEU A 208 22.61 3.95 -8.28
N SER A 209 23.24 3.25 -9.22
CA SER A 209 24.63 3.49 -9.52
C SER A 209 24.65 4.84 -10.23
N ALA A 210 24.74 5.90 -9.43
CA ALA A 210 25.16 7.20 -9.92
C ALA A 210 26.57 7.02 -10.50
N ARG A 211 26.66 6.72 -11.79
CA ARG A 211 27.90 6.93 -12.53
C ARG A 211 28.13 8.43 -12.54
N TYR A 212 29.01 8.88 -11.65
CA TYR A 212 29.65 10.18 -11.73
C TYR A 212 30.28 10.30 -13.13
N VAL A 213 29.63 11.05 -14.01
CA VAL A 213 30.27 11.61 -15.19
C VAL A 213 31.05 12.81 -14.66
N ARG A 214 32.39 12.75 -14.67
CA ARG A 214 33.19 13.96 -14.43
C ARG A 214 32.94 14.94 -15.57
N PRO A 215 32.64 16.22 -15.27
CA PRO A 215 32.65 17.25 -16.31
C PRO A 215 34.09 17.52 -16.77
N PRO A 216 34.25 18.08 -17.99
CA PRO A 216 35.54 18.27 -18.67
C PRO A 216 36.52 19.17 -17.90
#